data_AF-A0A944SAC8-F1
#
_entry.id   AF-A0A944SAC8-F1
#
_cell.length_a   1.000
_cell.length_b   1.000
_cell.length_c   1.000
_cell.angle_alpha   90.00
_cell.angle_beta   90.00
_cell.angle_gamma   90.00
#
_symmetry.space_group_name_H-M   'P 1'
#
loop_
_entity.id
_entity.type
_entity.pdbx_description
1 polymer ?
#
loop_
_entity_poly.entity_id
_entity_poly.type
_entity_poly.pdbx_seq_one_letter_code
_entity_poly.pdbx_strand_id
1 'polypeptide(L)'
;MAKINLKSNEMSGRRPNSQGSNKSLVFGIVSLAVGLAVFGMVRYLTIQTENQNEEARAEVVQLENNMNTDDVKKLYDFQDRLIEIEGLMDNKVSQMELLEKIERHTLPATRFTKLEFERQSSKTEIDATVVVENHVELAKQIEAFSLIGSEVENVFLSSSKINREGSGIEGNVIFYYKDIK
;
A
#
# COMPACT_ATOMS: atom_id res chain seq x y z
N MET A 1 -83.02 -50.86 -70.68
CA MET A 1 -83.37 -49.49 -70.25
C MET A 1 -82.41 -49.07 -69.16
N ALA A 2 -81.55 -48.10 -69.46
CA ALA A 2 -80.84 -47.22 -68.53
C ALA A 2 -80.23 -46.11 -69.39
N LYS A 3 -80.88 -44.94 -69.45
CA LYS A 3 -80.31 -43.75 -70.13
C LYS A 3 -79.52 -42.97 -69.07
N ILE A 4 -78.20 -43.14 -69.11
CA ILE A 4 -77.26 -42.36 -68.31
C ILE A 4 -77.25 -40.95 -68.88
N ASN A 5 -77.73 -39.99 -68.08
CA ASN A 5 -77.79 -38.58 -68.44
C ASN A 5 -76.51 -37.91 -67.91
N LEU A 6 -75.46 -37.89 -68.74
CA LEU A 6 -74.21 -37.16 -68.46
C LEU A 6 -74.43 -35.68 -68.72
N LYS A 7 -74.92 -34.93 -67.72
CA LYS A 7 -74.73 -33.49 -67.68
C LYS A 7 -73.31 -33.21 -67.19
N SER A 8 -72.46 -32.81 -68.13
CA SER A 8 -71.18 -32.17 -67.84
C SER A 8 -71.42 -30.87 -67.08
N ASN A 9 -71.26 -30.89 -65.76
CA ASN A 9 -71.02 -29.66 -65.04
C ASN A 9 -69.57 -29.26 -65.31
N GLU A 10 -69.45 -28.29 -66.18
CA GLU A 10 -68.24 -27.60 -66.56
C GLU A 10 -67.42 -27.23 -65.32
N MET A 11 -66.13 -27.54 -65.37
CA MET A 11 -65.10 -27.02 -64.49
C MET A 11 -65.19 -25.49 -64.46
N SER A 12 -65.89 -24.95 -63.47
CA SER A 12 -65.74 -23.54 -63.05
C SER A 12 -64.72 -23.47 -61.92
N GLY A 13 -63.50 -23.95 -62.21
CA GLY A 13 -62.32 -23.62 -61.43
C GLY A 13 -61.99 -22.15 -61.63
N ARG A 14 -62.69 -21.25 -60.94
CA ARG A 14 -62.21 -19.88 -60.72
C ARG A 14 -60.90 -19.98 -59.96
N ARG A 15 -59.78 -20.03 -60.69
CA ARG A 15 -58.49 -19.59 -60.13
C ARG A 15 -58.73 -18.17 -59.63
N PRO A 16 -58.50 -17.85 -58.34
CA PRO A 16 -58.43 -16.45 -57.96
C PRO A 16 -57.38 -15.84 -58.88
N ASN A 17 -57.75 -14.76 -59.55
CA ASN A 17 -56.83 -13.93 -60.31
C ASN A 17 -55.83 -13.39 -59.29
N SER A 18 -54.80 -14.18 -58.99
CA SER A 18 -53.57 -13.70 -58.40
C SER A 18 -52.93 -12.86 -59.48
N GLN A 19 -53.41 -11.63 -59.63
CA GLN A 19 -52.52 -10.54 -59.98
C GLN A 19 -51.50 -10.51 -58.85
N GLY A 20 -50.47 -11.36 -59.02
CA GLY A 20 -49.37 -11.53 -58.09
C GLY A 20 -48.80 -10.16 -57.85
N SER A 21 -49.06 -9.63 -56.66
CA SER A 21 -48.57 -8.33 -56.29
C SER A 21 -47.05 -8.44 -56.25
N ASN A 22 -46.37 -7.91 -57.27
CA ASN A 22 -44.90 -7.76 -57.31
C ASN A 22 -44.36 -7.06 -56.05
N LYS A 23 -45.24 -6.45 -55.25
CA LYS A 23 -44.96 -5.93 -53.92
C LYS A 23 -44.35 -6.95 -52.97
N SER A 24 -44.73 -8.24 -52.96
CA SER A 24 -44.11 -9.20 -52.03
C SER A 24 -42.66 -9.53 -52.40
N LEU A 25 -42.37 -9.60 -53.69
CA LEU A 25 -41.03 -9.87 -54.21
C LEU A 25 -40.11 -8.65 -54.00
N VAL A 26 -40.63 -7.44 -54.24
CA VAL A 26 -39.94 -6.18 -53.92
C VAL A 26 -39.69 -6.06 -52.42
N PHE A 27 -40.67 -6.40 -51.57
CA PHE A 27 -40.50 -6.38 -50.11
C PHE A 27 -39.44 -7.39 -49.66
N GLY A 28 -39.40 -8.59 -50.28
CA GLY A 28 -38.37 -9.59 -50.05
C GLY A 28 -36.96 -9.06 -50.38
N ILE A 29 -36.78 -8.46 -51.56
CA ILE A 29 -35.49 -7.88 -51.97
C ILE A 29 -35.07 -6.73 -51.04
N VAL A 30 -35.99 -5.84 -50.68
CA VAL A 30 -35.72 -4.73 -49.75
C VAL A 30 -35.33 -5.26 -48.38
N SER A 31 -36.06 -6.27 -47.86
CA SER A 31 -35.74 -6.88 -46.56
C SER A 31 -34.37 -7.57 -46.56
N LEU A 32 -33.99 -8.21 -47.67
CA LEU A 32 -32.67 -8.82 -47.84
C LEU A 32 -31.56 -7.76 -47.88
N ALA A 33 -31.79 -6.66 -48.61
CA ALA A 33 -30.84 -5.55 -48.68
C ALA A 33 -30.63 -4.87 -47.33
N VAL A 34 -31.71 -4.66 -46.56
CA VAL A 34 -31.63 -4.14 -45.18
C VAL A 34 -30.89 -5.14 -44.28
N GLY A 35 -31.17 -6.44 -44.39
CA GLY A 35 -30.47 -7.47 -43.62
C GLY A 35 -28.96 -7.49 -43.88
N LEU A 36 -28.55 -7.38 -45.15
CA LEU A 36 -27.14 -7.31 -45.54
C LEU A 36 -26.47 -6.02 -45.06
N ALA A 37 -27.17 -4.88 -45.12
CA ALA A 37 -26.67 -3.61 -44.62
C ALA A 37 -26.43 -3.65 -43.10
N VAL A 38 -27.39 -4.17 -42.34
CA VAL A 38 -27.28 -4.34 -40.88
C VAL A 38 -26.13 -5.30 -40.54
N PHE A 39 -26.04 -6.44 -41.24
CA PHE A 39 -24.96 -7.40 -41.03
C PHE A 39 -23.58 -6.80 -41.31
N GLY A 40 -23.43 -6.05 -42.42
CA GLY A 40 -22.19 -5.36 -42.75
C GLY A 40 -21.81 -4.30 -41.72
N MET A 41 -22.79 -3.54 -41.22
CA MET A 41 -22.57 -2.51 -40.20
C MET A 41 -22.14 -3.11 -38.87
N VAL A 42 -22.79 -4.19 -38.42
CA VAL A 42 -22.41 -4.91 -37.20
C VAL A 42 -20.99 -5.45 -37.32
N ARG A 43 -20.66 -6.12 -38.43
CA ARG A 43 -19.31 -6.64 -38.69
C ARG A 43 -18.25 -5.53 -38.66
N TYR A 44 -18.52 -4.39 -39.28
CA TYR A 44 -17.60 -3.25 -39.30
C TYR A 44 -17.35 -2.71 -37.89
N LEU A 45 -18.42 -2.51 -37.11
CA LEU A 45 -18.31 -2.05 -35.72
C LEU A 45 -17.53 -3.03 -34.85
N THR A 46 -17.79 -4.34 -35.00
CA THR A 46 -17.07 -5.38 -34.24
C THR A 46 -15.56 -5.32 -34.52
N ILE A 47 -15.17 -5.26 -35.80
CA ILE A 47 -13.75 -5.17 -36.19
C ILE A 47 -13.12 -3.88 -35.65
N GLN A 48 -13.84 -2.76 -35.71
CA GLN A 48 -13.34 -1.49 -35.19
C GLN A 48 -13.10 -1.54 -33.67
N THR A 49 -14.04 -2.11 -32.90
CA THR A 49 -13.87 -2.28 -31.45
C THR A 49 -12.79 -3.29 -31.10
N GLU A 50 -12.59 -4.33 -31.91
CA GLU A 50 -11.55 -5.32 -31.71
C GLU A 50 -10.17 -4.70 -31.92
N ASN A 51 -9.99 -3.92 -32.99
CA ASN A 51 -8.75 -3.18 -33.25
C ASN A 51 -8.43 -2.16 -32.15
N GLN A 52 -9.43 -1.42 -31.66
CA GLN A 52 -9.24 -0.47 -30.56
C GLN A 52 -8.84 -1.17 -29.25
N ASN A 53 -9.39 -2.36 -28.98
CA ASN A 53 -9.00 -3.16 -27.83
C ASN A 53 -7.58 -3.72 -27.97
N GLU A 54 -7.16 -4.09 -29.18
CA GLU A 54 -5.78 -4.52 -29.44
C GLU A 54 -4.77 -3.37 -29.27
N GLU A 55 -5.08 -2.17 -29.77
CA GLU A 55 -4.25 -0.97 -29.55
C GLU A 55 -4.13 -0.64 -28.06
N ALA A 56 -5.25 -0.64 -27.32
CA ALA A 56 -5.24 -0.37 -25.88
C ALA A 56 -4.42 -1.43 -25.10
N ARG A 57 -4.52 -2.71 -25.49
CA ARG A 57 -3.70 -3.78 -24.89
C ARG A 57 -2.22 -3.61 -25.21
N ALA A 58 -1.88 -3.22 -26.44
CA ALA A 58 -0.50 -2.96 -26.82
C ALA A 58 0.09 -1.79 -26.04
N GLU A 59 -0.69 -0.73 -25.81
CA GLU A 59 -0.28 0.43 -25.02
C GLU A 59 -0.07 0.08 -23.55
N VAL A 60 -0.96 -0.74 -22.96
CA VAL A 60 -0.78 -1.27 -21.59
C VAL A 60 0.51 -2.09 -21.48
N VAL A 61 0.77 -2.99 -22.42
CA VAL A 61 1.99 -3.82 -22.40
C VAL A 61 3.25 -2.96 -22.59
N GLN A 62 3.20 -1.92 -23.41
CA GLN A 62 4.32 -0.97 -23.53
C GLN A 62 4.54 -0.19 -22.23
N LEU A 63 3.48 0.29 -21.58
CA LEU A 63 3.57 0.96 -20.28
C LEU A 63 4.15 0.02 -19.22
N GLU A 64 3.67 -1.22 -19.17
CA GLU A 64 4.13 -2.23 -18.23
C GLU A 64 5.61 -2.55 -18.44
N ASN A 65 6.05 -2.70 -19.69
CA ASN A 65 7.47 -2.88 -20.02
C ASN A 65 8.33 -1.66 -19.67
N ASN A 66 7.81 -0.45 -19.87
CA ASN A 66 8.50 0.79 -19.50
C ASN A 66 8.63 0.93 -17.97
N MET A 67 7.63 0.51 -17.20
CA MET A 67 7.68 0.49 -15.74
C MET A 67 8.54 -0.65 -15.17
N ASN A 68 8.69 -1.75 -15.92
CA ASN A 68 9.48 -2.91 -15.52
C ASN A 68 10.96 -2.81 -15.96
N THR A 69 11.37 -1.67 -16.53
CA THR A 69 12.78 -1.40 -16.81
C THR A 69 13.58 -1.33 -15.52
N ASP A 70 14.77 -1.93 -15.54
CA ASP A 70 15.68 -2.00 -14.39
C ASP A 70 15.98 -0.62 -13.78
N ASP A 71 15.87 0.46 -14.54
CA ASP A 71 16.14 1.81 -14.09
C ASP A 71 15.03 2.38 -13.19
N VAL A 72 13.77 2.01 -13.43
CA VAL A 72 12.65 2.36 -12.53
C VAL A 72 12.79 1.62 -11.20
N LYS A 73 13.14 0.33 -11.24
CA LYS A 73 13.42 -0.45 -10.03
C LYS A 73 14.59 0.11 -9.23
N LYS A 74 15.69 0.49 -9.90
CA LYS A 74 16.84 1.15 -9.25
C LYS A 74 16.48 2.48 -8.61
N LEU A 75 15.56 3.26 -9.20
CA LEU A 75 15.08 4.51 -8.63
C LEU A 75 14.29 4.28 -7.33
N TYR A 76 13.40 3.29 -7.31
CA TYR A 76 12.67 2.91 -6.09
C TYR A 76 13.62 2.37 -5.01
N ASP A 77 14.53 1.46 -5.36
CA ASP A 77 15.56 0.96 -4.44
C ASP A 77 16.43 2.08 -3.86
N PHE A 78 16.75 3.10 -4.66
CA PHE A 78 17.52 4.26 -4.21
C PHE A 78 16.70 5.15 -3.27
N GLN A 79 15.42 5.36 -3.56
CA GLN A 79 14.51 6.09 -2.68
C GLN A 79 14.35 5.38 -1.32
N ASP A 80 14.14 4.07 -1.32
CA ASP A 80 14.00 3.28 -0.10
C ASP A 80 15.28 3.35 0.76
N ARG A 81 16.46 3.29 0.13
CA ARG A 81 17.75 3.49 0.81
C ARG A 81 17.91 4.91 1.36
N LEU A 82 17.44 5.93 0.66
CA LEU A 82 17.48 7.30 1.17
C LEU A 82 16.57 7.47 2.39
N ILE A 83 15.37 6.89 2.37
CA ILE A 83 14.45 6.88 3.52
C ILE A 83 15.08 6.14 4.71
N GLU A 84 15.76 5.01 4.45
CA GLU A 84 16.47 4.26 5.49
C GLU A 84 17.63 5.10 6.08
N ILE A 85 18.41 5.79 5.24
CA ILE A 85 19.50 6.66 5.67
C ILE A 85 18.97 7.86 6.46
N GLU A 86 17.87 8.49 6.02
CA GLU A 86 17.20 9.59 6.72
C GLU A 86 16.71 9.12 8.09
N GLY A 87 16.06 7.95 8.15
CA GLY A 87 15.66 7.34 9.42
C GLY A 87 16.83 7.02 10.35
N LEU A 88 17.96 6.55 9.82
CA LEU A 88 19.18 6.32 10.60
C LEU A 88 19.81 7.63 11.09
N MET A 89 19.78 8.69 10.28
CA MET A 89 20.29 10.00 10.64
C MET A 89 19.44 10.67 11.72
N ASP A 90 18.12 10.67 11.58
CA ASP A 90 17.20 11.25 12.57
C ASP A 90 17.28 10.51 13.90
N ASN A 91 17.37 9.17 13.87
CA ASN A 91 17.60 8.37 15.07
C ASN A 91 18.93 8.72 15.75
N LYS A 92 19.99 8.95 14.97
CA LYS A 92 21.32 9.29 15.51
C LYS A 92 21.35 10.70 16.10
N VAL A 93 20.71 11.68 15.46
CA VAL A 93 20.61 13.05 15.97
C VAL A 93 19.83 13.06 17.28
N SER A 94 18.67 12.39 17.34
CA SER A 94 17.85 12.29 18.55
C SER A 94 18.58 11.61 19.72
N GLN A 95 19.33 10.53 19.45
CA GLN A 95 20.13 9.87 20.48
C GLN A 95 21.29 10.73 20.99
N MET A 96 21.90 11.54 20.12
CA MET A 96 23.01 12.42 20.51
C MET A 96 22.52 13.57 21.41
N GLU A 97 21.37 14.18 21.09
CA GLU A 97 20.74 15.18 21.96
C GLU A 97 20.36 14.60 23.33
N LEU A 98 19.82 13.39 23.36
CA LEU A 98 19.50 12.69 24.59
C LEU A 98 20.76 12.40 25.42
N LEU A 99 21.83 11.94 24.79
CA LEU A 99 23.09 11.67 25.46
C LEU A 99 23.69 12.95 26.07
N GLU A 100 23.62 14.07 25.35
CA GLU A 100 24.07 15.38 25.85
C GLU A 100 23.23 15.83 27.05
N LYS A 101 21.91 15.61 27.02
CA LYS A 101 21.04 15.90 28.16
C LYS A 101 21.38 15.05 29.39
N ILE A 102 21.66 13.76 29.20
CA ILE A 102 22.08 12.85 30.28
C ILE A 102 23.44 13.29 30.83
N GLU A 103 24.40 13.63 29.97
CA GLU A 103 25.72 14.10 30.37
C GLU A 103 25.64 15.35 31.24
N ARG A 104 24.85 16.36 30.83
CA ARG A 104 24.67 17.62 31.58
C ARG A 104 24.07 17.42 32.98
N HIS A 105 23.31 16.34 33.19
CA HIS A 105 22.69 16.00 34.47
C HIS A 105 23.43 14.87 35.20
N THR A 106 24.56 14.42 34.67
CA THR A 106 25.45 13.49 35.35
C THR A 106 26.35 14.26 36.30
N LEU A 107 26.34 13.87 37.58
CA LEU A 107 27.20 14.48 38.58
C LEU A 107 28.67 14.10 38.32
N PRO A 108 29.64 14.99 38.60
CA PRO A 108 31.06 14.72 38.31
C PRO A 108 31.64 13.46 38.97
N ALA A 109 31.06 13.02 40.09
CA ALA A 109 31.48 11.82 40.82
C ALA A 109 30.84 10.52 40.30
N THR A 110 29.96 10.60 39.30
CA THR A 110 29.23 9.48 38.72
C THR A 110 29.96 8.92 37.51
N ARG A 111 30.18 7.61 37.49
CA ARG A 111 30.76 6.89 36.34
C ARG A 111 29.75 5.91 35.76
N PHE A 112 29.53 5.94 34.45
CA PHE A 112 28.70 4.92 33.79
C PHE A 112 29.51 3.64 33.54
N THR A 113 28.92 2.50 33.87
CA THR A 113 29.42 1.17 33.44
C THR A 113 28.58 0.60 32.30
N LYS A 114 27.32 1.04 32.18
CA LYS A 114 26.38 0.64 31.14
C LYS A 114 25.42 1.80 30.85
N LEU A 115 25.13 2.03 29.58
CA LEU A 115 24.07 2.92 29.14
C LEU A 115 23.45 2.31 27.88
N GLU A 116 22.24 1.80 28.00
CA GLU A 116 21.47 1.20 26.91
C GLU A 116 20.19 1.98 26.65
N PHE A 117 19.82 2.05 25.37
CA PHE A 117 18.64 2.74 24.88
C PHE A 117 17.75 1.74 24.15
N GLU A 118 16.52 1.56 24.62
CA GLU A 118 15.53 0.72 23.96
C GLU A 118 14.35 1.58 23.53
N ARG A 119 14.18 1.74 22.22
CA ARG A 119 13.07 2.53 21.67
C ARG A 119 11.78 1.71 21.71
N GLN A 120 10.82 2.17 22.50
CA GLN A 120 9.44 1.69 22.50
C GLN A 120 8.57 2.63 21.64
N SER A 121 7.37 2.19 21.25
CA SER A 121 6.55 2.85 20.22
C SER A 121 6.30 4.36 20.42
N SER A 122 6.38 4.88 21.64
CA SER A 122 6.17 6.30 21.96
C SER A 122 7.17 6.89 22.95
N LYS A 123 8.18 6.12 23.37
CA LYS A 123 9.13 6.50 24.42
C LYS A 123 10.41 5.69 24.29
N THR A 124 11.52 6.26 24.68
CA THR A 124 12.81 5.57 24.78
C THR A 124 13.05 5.17 26.23
N GLU A 125 13.21 3.88 26.50
CA GLU A 125 13.65 3.37 27.80
C GLU A 125 15.18 3.49 27.88
N ILE A 126 15.67 4.03 28.99
CA ILE A 126 17.10 4.24 29.23
C ILE A 126 17.49 3.41 30.44
N ASP A 127 18.34 2.40 30.21
CA ASP A 127 18.92 1.54 31.24
C ASP A 127 20.37 1.99 31.52
N ALA A 128 20.55 2.70 32.64
CA ALA A 128 21.84 3.24 33.04
C ALA A 128 22.37 2.52 34.28
N THR A 129 23.54 1.90 34.18
CA THR A 129 24.30 1.45 35.36
C THR A 129 25.37 2.47 35.69
N VAL A 130 25.27 3.03 36.89
CA VAL A 130 26.17 4.07 37.42
C VAL A 130 26.92 3.57 38.64
N VAL A 131 28.16 4.03 38.79
CA VAL A 131 29.01 3.84 39.96
C VAL A 131 29.27 5.19 40.59
N VAL A 132 28.92 5.29 41.87
CA VAL A 132 29.05 6.49 42.69
C VAL A 132 29.74 6.15 44.02
N GLU A 133 30.20 7.15 44.76
CA GLU A 133 30.96 6.94 45.99
C GLU A 133 30.11 6.33 47.13
N ASN A 134 28.84 6.72 47.23
CA ASN A 134 27.96 6.32 48.33
C ASN A 134 26.47 6.45 47.96
N HIS A 135 25.59 6.00 48.86
CA HIS A 135 24.13 6.00 48.62
C HIS A 135 23.55 7.41 48.48
N VAL A 136 24.18 8.41 49.11
CA VAL A 136 23.74 9.81 49.01
C VAL A 136 23.98 10.33 47.60
N GLU A 137 25.16 10.07 47.04
CA GLU A 137 25.47 10.42 45.65
C GLU A 137 24.59 9.66 44.66
N LEU A 138 24.22 8.40 44.96
CA LEU A 138 23.28 7.64 44.12
C LEU A 138 21.91 8.31 44.11
N ALA A 139 21.39 8.69 45.29
CA ALA A 139 20.11 9.37 45.40
C ALA A 139 20.10 10.71 44.67
N LYS A 140 21.17 11.51 44.83
CA LYS A 140 21.33 12.78 44.10
C LYS A 140 21.39 12.56 42.58
N GLN A 141 22.05 11.49 42.12
CA GLN A 141 22.12 11.19 40.69
C GLN A 141 20.75 10.80 40.12
N ILE A 142 19.97 10.00 40.86
CA ILE A 142 18.59 9.65 40.49
C ILE A 142 17.73 10.91 40.42
N GLU A 143 17.85 11.79 41.41
CA GLU A 143 17.16 13.09 41.42
C GLU A 143 17.59 13.94 40.22
N ALA A 144 18.89 14.02 39.92
CA ALA A 144 19.40 14.77 38.77
C ALA A 144 18.83 14.26 37.43
N PHE A 145 18.68 12.94 37.27
CA PHE A 145 18.02 12.38 36.09
C PHE A 145 16.53 12.73 36.02
N SER A 146 15.84 12.86 37.15
CA SER A 146 14.45 13.33 37.17
C SER A 146 14.30 14.80 36.75
N LEU A 147 15.39 15.57 36.79
CA LEU A 147 15.45 16.98 36.42
C LEU A 147 15.89 17.24 34.96
N ILE A 148 16.20 16.19 34.18
CA ILE A 148 16.61 16.33 32.77
C ILE A 148 15.59 17.14 31.94
N GLY A 149 14.30 17.04 32.26
CA GLY A 149 13.26 17.87 31.68
C GLY A 149 11.86 17.25 31.79
N SER A 150 10.86 17.94 31.27
CA SER A 150 9.46 17.46 31.22
C SER A 150 9.24 16.23 30.34
N GLU A 151 10.26 15.84 29.59
CA GLU A 151 10.27 14.69 28.69
C GLU A 151 10.59 13.38 29.42
N VAL A 152 11.21 13.44 30.60
CA VAL A 152 11.51 12.25 31.39
C VAL A 152 10.28 11.83 32.21
N GLU A 153 9.84 10.59 32.02
CA GLU A 153 8.84 9.94 32.86
C GLU A 153 9.53 8.92 33.77
N ASN A 154 9.13 8.93 35.04
CA ASN A 154 9.41 7.89 36.04
C ASN A 154 10.87 7.43 36.07
N VAL A 155 11.68 8.05 36.93
CA VAL A 155 13.04 7.57 37.22
C VAL A 155 12.97 6.61 38.41
N PHE A 156 13.47 5.39 38.24
CA PHE A 156 13.48 4.40 39.30
C PHE A 156 14.81 3.64 39.39
N LEU A 157 15.18 3.33 40.63
CA LEU A 157 16.31 2.47 40.93
C LEU A 157 15.83 1.00 40.86
N SER A 158 16.32 0.26 39.88
CA SER A 158 16.03 -1.15 39.70
C SER A 158 16.84 -2.02 40.68
N SER A 159 18.12 -1.72 40.86
CA SER A 159 18.97 -2.43 41.82
C SER A 159 20.14 -1.57 42.28
N SER A 160 20.69 -1.87 43.47
CA SER A 160 21.94 -1.30 43.94
C SER A 160 22.77 -2.34 44.67
N LYS A 161 24.09 -2.35 44.45
CA LYS A 161 25.05 -3.21 45.14
C LYS A 161 26.35 -2.46 45.41
N ILE A 162 27.14 -2.94 46.37
CA ILE A 162 28.51 -2.46 46.55
C ILE A 162 29.32 -2.92 45.33
N ASN A 163 30.09 -2.00 44.74
CA ASN A 163 30.97 -2.29 43.62
C ASN A 163 31.98 -3.38 44.01
N ARG A 164 32.35 -4.26 43.07
CA ARG A 164 33.28 -5.38 43.29
C ARG A 164 34.66 -4.93 43.80
N GLU A 165 35.05 -3.69 43.53
CA GLU A 165 36.29 -3.07 44.01
C GLU A 165 36.19 -2.51 45.45
N GLY A 166 35.00 -2.57 46.07
CA GLY A 166 34.77 -2.12 47.45
C GLY A 166 34.77 -0.60 47.67
N SER A 167 34.98 0.19 46.62
CA SER A 167 35.21 1.65 46.67
C SER A 167 33.99 2.50 46.28
N GLY A 168 32.80 1.91 46.16
CA GLY A 168 31.59 2.65 45.79
C GLY A 168 30.35 1.78 45.65
N ILE A 169 29.28 2.38 45.16
CA ILE A 169 27.97 1.77 44.96
C ILE A 169 27.66 1.77 43.48
N GLU A 170 27.33 0.58 42.97
CA GLU A 170 26.83 0.39 41.61
C GLU A 170 25.29 0.34 41.68
N GLY A 171 24.63 1.28 41.01
CA GLY A 171 23.18 1.39 40.92
C GLY A 171 22.71 1.26 39.48
N ASN A 172 21.66 0.50 39.25
CA ASN A 172 20.96 0.39 37.98
C ASN A 172 19.71 1.27 38.02
N VAL A 173 19.71 2.32 37.21
CA VAL A 173 18.65 3.33 37.14
C VAL A 173 17.98 3.22 35.77
N ILE A 174 16.66 3.12 35.78
CA ILE A 174 15.85 3.05 34.58
C ILE A 174 14.94 4.26 34.55
N PHE A 175 14.83 4.89 33.38
CA PHE A 175 13.91 6.01 33.16
C PHE A 175 13.43 6.05 31.71
N TYR A 176 12.27 6.66 31.50
CA TYR A 176 11.65 6.76 30.19
C TYR A 176 11.77 8.18 29.66
N TYR A 177 12.09 8.33 28.38
CA TYR A 177 12.16 9.62 27.72
C TYR A 177 11.09 9.67 26.61
N LYS A 178 10.27 10.72 26.60
CA LYS A 178 9.26 10.94 25.57
C LYS A 178 9.93 11.33 24.27
N ASP A 179 9.67 10.57 23.23
CA ASP A 179 10.06 10.96 21.88
C ASP A 179 9.17 12.15 21.48
N ILE A 180 9.74 13.35 21.40
CA ILE A 180 9.06 14.50 20.82
C ILE A 180 9.04 14.28 19.30
N LYS A 181 7.83 14.23 18.73
CA LYS A 181 7.60 14.23 17.29
C LYS A 181 7.73 15.63 16.71
#